data_AF-A0A5Q0EGZ0-F1
#
_entry.id   AF-A0A5Q0EGZ0-F1
#
_cell.length_a   1.000
_cell.length_b   1.000
_cell.length_c   1.000
_cell.angle_alpha   90.00
_cell.angle_beta   90.00
_cell.angle_gamma   90.00
#
_symmetry.space_group_name_H-M   'P 1'
#
loop_
_entity.id
_entity.type
_entity.pdbx_description
1 polymer ?
#
loop_
_entity_poly.entity_id
_entity_poly.type
_entity_poly.pdbx_seq_one_letter_code
_entity_poly.pdbx_strand_id
1 'polypeptide(L)'
;MMNFLTSVKTFSTQLGLNGTIFPLHAEAPSVTVMSLATAPPSFPRRLQRSLSAALLLALIGMGGQAAASQQAQFDAIKRLGDLNGVALHCRALLETRRMKMALIRNLPQRRQLGELFDRQSHESFMAFIENKGRCPSMAELGAQVDTAIKQLERVYAK
;
A
#
# COMPACT_ATOMS: atom_id res chain seq x y z
N MET A 1 -31.92 37.67 10.74
CA MET A 1 -31.60 36.27 11.08
C MET A 1 -30.54 35.79 10.08
N MET A 2 -29.25 36.08 10.27
CA MET A 2 -28.27 35.51 11.21
C MET A 2 -27.96 34.02 10.98
N ASN A 3 -26.75 33.80 10.44
CA ASN A 3 -25.77 32.75 10.74
C ASN A 3 -26.00 31.31 10.23
N PHE A 4 -25.17 30.87 9.26
CA PHE A 4 -24.42 29.60 9.32
C PHE A 4 -23.38 29.45 8.16
N LEU A 5 -22.62 30.50 7.86
CA LEU A 5 -21.53 30.45 6.86
C LEU A 5 -20.24 31.05 7.43
N THR A 6 -19.66 30.43 8.45
CA THR A 6 -18.33 30.78 8.97
C THR A 6 -17.76 29.60 9.79
N SER A 7 -17.24 28.56 9.12
CA SER A 7 -16.38 27.58 9.81
C SER A 7 -15.52 26.73 8.85
N VAL A 8 -14.76 27.36 7.95
CA VAL A 8 -13.66 26.67 7.24
C VAL A 8 -12.40 27.56 7.10
N LYS A 9 -12.29 28.64 7.88
CA LYS A 9 -11.17 29.58 7.72
C LYS A 9 -10.56 30.05 9.03
N THR A 10 -10.30 29.13 9.95
CA THR A 10 -9.46 29.43 11.13
C THR A 10 -8.92 28.15 11.79
N PHE A 11 -8.02 27.43 11.12
CA PHE A 11 -7.15 26.45 11.81
C PHE A 11 -5.78 26.38 11.14
N SER A 12 -5.22 27.55 10.83
CA SER A 12 -3.90 27.67 10.21
C SER A 12 -3.15 28.86 10.83
N THR A 13 -3.12 28.94 12.16
CA THR A 13 -2.19 29.84 12.90
C THR A 13 -2.31 29.56 14.40
N GLN A 14 -1.56 28.59 14.93
CA GLN A 14 -1.13 28.55 16.33
C GLN A 14 -0.17 27.38 16.57
N LEU A 15 1.00 27.43 15.93
CA LEU A 15 2.22 26.89 16.54
C LEU A 15 3.12 28.09 16.76
N GLY A 16 2.89 28.73 17.91
CA GLY A 16 3.71 29.82 18.41
C GLY A 16 5.13 29.33 18.63
N LEU A 17 6.02 29.87 17.82
CA LEU A 17 7.44 29.97 18.10
C LEU A 17 7.61 30.75 19.41
N ASN A 18 8.08 30.08 20.46
CA ASN A 18 8.74 30.74 21.59
C ASN A 18 9.59 29.71 22.35
N GLY A 19 10.90 29.93 22.35
CA GLY A 19 11.85 29.07 23.05
C GLY A 19 13.26 29.25 22.53
N THR A 20 13.82 30.45 22.70
CA THR A 20 15.26 30.68 22.59
C THR A 20 15.95 30.33 23.92
N ILE A 21 17.24 29.95 23.81
CA ILE A 21 18.32 30.00 24.82
C ILE A 21 18.42 28.81 25.81
N PHE A 22 19.35 27.88 25.57
CA PHE A 22 20.60 27.75 26.35
C PHE A 22 21.60 26.82 25.62
N PRO A 23 22.92 27.09 25.69
CA PRO A 23 23.96 26.39 24.96
C PRO A 23 24.45 25.17 25.75
N LEU A 24 24.79 24.09 25.04
CA LEU A 24 25.58 23.00 25.57
C LEU A 24 26.74 22.76 24.60
N HIS A 25 27.83 23.49 24.85
CA HIS A 25 29.16 23.09 24.44
C HIS A 25 29.47 21.77 25.15
N ALA A 26 29.33 20.66 24.44
CA ALA A 26 29.94 19.38 24.82
C ALA A 26 31.22 19.24 24.01
N GLU A 27 32.33 19.60 24.66
CA GLU A 27 33.68 19.34 24.21
C GLU A 27 33.94 17.84 24.33
N ALA A 28 34.03 17.14 23.20
CA ALA A 28 34.40 15.73 23.16
C ALA A 28 35.93 15.62 23.12
N PRO A 29 36.57 14.81 23.99
CA PRO A 29 38.01 14.62 23.97
C PRO A 29 38.46 13.87 22.72
N SER A 30 39.46 14.41 22.04
CA SER A 30 40.20 13.77 20.96
C SER A 30 40.83 12.48 21.44
N VAL A 31 40.19 11.34 21.19
CA VAL A 31 40.80 10.02 21.34
C VAL A 31 41.60 9.73 20.08
N THR A 32 42.91 9.90 20.16
CA THR A 32 43.86 9.46 19.13
C THR A 32 43.87 7.94 19.10
N VAL A 33 43.14 7.33 18.17
CA VAL A 33 43.22 5.89 17.89
C VAL A 33 44.47 5.66 17.04
N MET A 34 45.52 5.11 17.65
CA MET A 34 46.70 4.63 16.94
C MET A 34 46.33 3.36 16.18
N SER A 35 45.90 3.53 14.93
CA SER A 35 45.50 2.45 14.04
C SER A 35 46.75 1.71 13.55
N LEU A 36 46.98 0.50 14.07
CA LEU A 36 47.97 -0.43 13.54
C LEU A 36 47.43 -0.93 12.19
N ALA A 37 47.93 -0.33 11.10
CA ALA A 37 47.62 -0.74 9.74
C ALA A 37 48.24 -2.12 9.47
N THR A 38 47.51 -3.20 9.73
CA THR A 38 47.80 -4.50 9.12
C THR A 38 47.35 -4.47 7.67
N ALA A 39 48.32 -4.54 6.75
CA ALA A 39 48.09 -4.55 5.31
C ALA A 39 47.13 -5.70 4.91
N PRO A 40 46.08 -5.43 4.11
CA PRO A 40 45.24 -6.49 3.59
C PRO A 40 46.03 -7.32 2.54
N PRO A 41 45.77 -8.63 2.44
CA PRO A 41 46.35 -9.46 1.40
C PRO A 41 45.96 -8.92 0.02
N SER A 42 46.98 -8.67 -0.81
CA SER A 42 46.86 -8.21 -2.18
C SER A 42 46.34 -9.33 -3.08
N PHE A 43 45.02 -9.53 -3.07
CA PHE A 43 44.38 -10.37 -4.06
C PHE A 43 44.53 -9.76 -5.47
N PRO A 44 44.80 -10.58 -6.50
CA PRO A 44 44.95 -10.08 -7.86
C PRO A 44 43.64 -9.42 -8.33
N ARG A 45 43.71 -8.11 -8.65
CA ARG A 45 42.60 -7.24 -9.11
C ARG A 45 41.73 -7.81 -10.24
N ARG A 46 42.24 -8.81 -10.96
CA ARG A 46 41.56 -9.47 -12.08
C ARG A 46 40.46 -10.45 -11.61
N LEU A 47 40.58 -11.04 -10.42
CA LEU A 47 39.58 -11.97 -9.88
C LEU A 47 38.43 -11.25 -9.14
N GLN A 48 38.74 -10.10 -8.51
CA GLN A 48 37.78 -9.29 -7.77
C GLN A 48 36.72 -8.61 -8.66
N ARG A 49 37.07 -8.30 -9.92
CA ARG A 49 36.12 -7.73 -10.90
C ARG A 49 35.03 -8.73 -11.33
N SER A 50 35.37 -10.02 -11.40
CA SER A 50 34.44 -11.07 -11.85
C SER A 50 33.41 -11.44 -10.77
N LEU A 51 33.83 -11.43 -9.50
CA LEU A 51 32.97 -11.72 -8.35
C LEU A 51 31.88 -10.64 -8.14
N SER A 52 32.21 -9.35 -8.34
CA SER A 52 31.23 -8.26 -8.21
C SER A 52 30.17 -8.28 -9.30
N ALA A 53 30.53 -8.65 -10.53
CA ALA A 53 29.60 -8.69 -11.66
C ALA A 53 28.58 -9.83 -11.50
N ALA A 54 29.03 -11.01 -11.05
CA ALA A 54 28.14 -12.15 -10.82
C ALA A 54 27.15 -11.92 -9.66
N LEU A 55 27.59 -11.25 -8.59
CA LEU A 55 26.74 -10.92 -7.45
C LEU A 55 25.67 -9.87 -7.80
N LEU A 56 26.03 -8.84 -8.56
CA LEU A 56 25.08 -7.83 -9.05
C LEU A 56 24.02 -8.45 -9.97
N LEU A 57 24.42 -9.38 -10.84
CA LEU A 57 23.48 -10.05 -11.75
C LEU A 57 22.53 -11.01 -11.00
N ALA A 58 22.99 -11.66 -9.93
CA ALA A 58 22.16 -12.52 -9.08
C ALA A 58 21.12 -11.72 -8.28
N LEU A 59 21.46 -10.51 -7.79
CA LEU A 59 20.55 -9.64 -7.05
C LEU A 59 19.39 -9.10 -7.91
N ILE A 60 19.62 -8.84 -9.20
CA ILE A 60 18.58 -8.33 -10.10
C ILE A 60 17.54 -9.42 -10.44
N GLY A 61 17.94 -10.70 -10.49
CA GLY A 61 17.05 -11.82 -10.84
C GLY A 61 15.98 -12.15 -9.79
N MET A 62 16.20 -11.81 -8.51
CA MET A 62 15.28 -12.20 -7.42
C MET A 62 14.12 -11.22 -7.18
N GLY A 63 14.19 -9.99 -7.71
CA GLY A 63 13.19 -8.95 -7.44
C GLY A 63 11.86 -9.10 -8.20
N GLY A 64 11.84 -9.77 -9.36
CA GLY A 64 10.67 -9.80 -10.23
C GLY A 64 9.47 -10.59 -9.68
N GLN A 65 9.73 -11.69 -8.97
CA GLN A 65 8.66 -12.57 -8.47
C GLN A 65 7.88 -11.93 -7.31
N ALA A 66 8.57 -11.22 -6.41
CA ALA A 66 7.95 -10.54 -5.29
C ALA A 66 7.00 -9.41 -5.76
N ALA A 67 7.44 -8.59 -6.72
CA ALA A 67 6.63 -7.51 -7.27
C ALA A 67 5.35 -8.03 -7.97
N ALA A 68 5.46 -9.09 -8.78
CA ALA A 68 4.31 -9.69 -9.45
C ALA A 68 3.28 -10.25 -8.46
N SER A 69 3.72 -10.89 -7.38
CA SER A 69 2.83 -11.41 -6.32
C SER A 69 2.06 -10.29 -5.60
N GLN A 70 2.73 -9.17 -5.30
CA GLN A 70 2.12 -8.02 -4.66
C GLN A 70 1.12 -7.32 -5.57
N GLN A 71 1.44 -7.19 -6.85
CA GLN A 71 0.52 -6.62 -7.82
C GLN A 71 -0.77 -7.46 -7.93
N ALA A 72 -0.64 -8.79 -8.04
CA ALA A 72 -1.79 -9.69 -8.08
C ALA A 72 -2.68 -9.61 -6.82
N GLN A 73 -2.07 -9.40 -5.66
CA GLN A 73 -2.78 -9.15 -4.39
C GLN A 73 -3.61 -7.86 -4.43
N PHE A 74 -3.01 -6.75 -4.87
CA PHE A 74 -3.72 -5.48 -4.98
C PHE A 74 -4.83 -5.51 -6.03
N ASP A 75 -4.60 -6.19 -7.15
CA ASP A 75 -5.60 -6.32 -8.21
C ASP A 75 -6.81 -7.15 -7.76
N ALA A 76 -6.61 -8.16 -6.91
CA ALA A 76 -7.73 -8.91 -6.32
C ALA A 76 -8.58 -8.04 -5.38
N ILE A 77 -7.97 -7.14 -4.59
CA ILE A 77 -8.70 -6.17 -3.75
C ILE A 77 -9.48 -5.20 -4.64
N LYS A 78 -8.85 -4.65 -5.67
CA LYS A 78 -9.50 -3.73 -6.61
C LYS A 78 -10.69 -4.39 -7.30
N ARG A 79 -10.54 -5.64 -7.75
CA ARG A 79 -11.63 -6.37 -8.40
C ARG A 79 -12.85 -6.52 -7.49
N LEU A 80 -12.66 -6.78 -6.20
CA LEU A 80 -13.76 -6.77 -5.23
C LEU A 80 -14.33 -5.37 -5.02
N GLY A 81 -13.48 -4.33 -5.02
CA GLY A 81 -13.92 -2.94 -5.00
C GLY A 81 -14.85 -2.61 -6.18
N ASP A 82 -14.47 -2.98 -7.40
CA ASP A 82 -15.28 -2.79 -8.60
C ASP A 82 -16.67 -3.43 -8.46
N LEU A 83 -16.70 -4.70 -8.06
CA LEU A 83 -17.95 -5.42 -7.87
C LEU A 83 -18.79 -4.81 -6.74
N ASN A 84 -18.16 -4.25 -5.70
CA ASN A 84 -18.86 -3.56 -4.63
C ASN A 84 -19.46 -2.23 -5.08
N GLY A 85 -18.79 -1.46 -5.93
CA GLY A 85 -19.36 -0.25 -6.54
C GLY A 85 -20.67 -0.56 -7.28
N VAL A 86 -20.66 -1.59 -8.13
CA VAL A 86 -21.86 -2.09 -8.82
C VAL A 86 -22.93 -2.58 -7.83
N ALA A 87 -22.54 -3.42 -6.86
CA ALA A 87 -23.46 -3.97 -5.87
C ALA A 87 -24.18 -2.89 -5.05
N LEU A 88 -23.47 -1.83 -4.67
CA LEU A 88 -24.04 -0.69 -3.96
C LEU A 88 -25.11 0.03 -4.80
N HIS A 89 -24.80 0.33 -6.07
CA HIS A 89 -25.77 0.95 -6.98
C HIS A 89 -27.01 0.07 -7.16
N CYS A 90 -26.81 -1.23 -7.29
CA CYS A 90 -27.86 -2.22 -7.51
C CYS A 90 -28.57 -2.71 -6.24
N ARG A 91 -28.28 -2.11 -5.08
CA ARG A 91 -28.83 -2.47 -3.76
C ARG A 91 -28.62 -3.95 -3.37
N ALA A 92 -27.57 -4.59 -3.89
CA ALA A 92 -27.20 -5.96 -3.59
C ALA A 92 -26.42 -6.06 -2.26
N LEU A 93 -27.07 -5.70 -1.15
CA LEU A 93 -26.43 -5.59 0.17
C LEU A 93 -25.85 -6.91 0.71
N LEU A 94 -26.38 -8.06 0.26
CA LEU A 94 -25.80 -9.35 0.59
C LEU A 94 -24.39 -9.48 0.00
N GLU A 95 -24.22 -9.15 -1.28
CA GLU A 95 -22.93 -9.23 -1.95
C GLU A 95 -21.90 -8.24 -1.39
N THR A 96 -22.31 -7.00 -1.10
CA THR A 96 -21.46 -6.02 -0.39
C THR A 96 -20.92 -6.59 0.92
N ARG A 97 -21.77 -7.25 1.71
CA ARG A 97 -21.33 -7.88 2.97
C ARG A 97 -20.38 -9.05 2.72
N ARG A 98 -20.67 -9.91 1.75
CA ARG A 98 -19.81 -11.05 1.39
C ARG A 98 -18.40 -10.61 1.01
N MET A 99 -18.28 -9.58 0.16
CA MET A 99 -16.99 -9.03 -0.26
C MET A 99 -16.21 -8.44 0.93
N LYS A 100 -16.86 -7.60 1.77
CA LYS A 100 -16.20 -7.05 2.97
C LYS A 100 -15.72 -8.13 3.93
N MET A 101 -16.54 -9.17 4.15
CA MET A 101 -16.16 -10.28 5.02
C MET A 101 -15.02 -11.11 4.43
N ALA A 102 -14.94 -11.27 3.10
CA ALA A 102 -13.81 -11.92 2.46
C ALA A 102 -12.50 -11.15 2.69
N LEU A 103 -12.54 -9.81 2.65
CA LEU A 103 -11.37 -8.99 2.97
C LEU A 103 -10.95 -9.15 4.43
N ILE A 104 -11.89 -9.03 5.37
CA ILE A 104 -11.62 -9.15 6.81
C ILE A 104 -10.97 -10.50 7.16
N ARG A 105 -11.39 -11.59 6.51
CA ARG A 105 -10.86 -12.93 6.81
C ARG A 105 -9.48 -13.20 6.20
N ASN A 106 -9.19 -12.66 5.02
CA ASN A 106 -8.04 -13.09 4.23
C ASN A 106 -6.89 -12.08 4.20
N LEU A 107 -7.14 -10.79 4.42
CA LEU A 107 -6.10 -9.77 4.36
C LEU A 107 -5.34 -9.64 5.69
N PRO A 108 -4.05 -9.27 5.64
CA PRO A 108 -3.38 -8.77 6.83
C PRO A 108 -4.03 -7.47 7.30
N GLN A 109 -4.05 -7.23 8.62
CA GLN A 109 -4.66 -6.04 9.22
C GLN A 109 -3.83 -4.77 8.92
N ARG A 110 -4.01 -4.24 7.72
CA ARG A 110 -3.32 -3.06 7.21
C ARG A 110 -4.35 -2.08 6.69
N ARG A 111 -4.35 -0.86 7.23
CA ARG A 111 -5.28 0.20 6.85
C ARG A 111 -5.26 0.47 5.34
N GLN A 112 -4.09 0.48 4.72
CA GLN A 112 -3.95 0.79 3.29
C GLN A 112 -4.70 -0.19 2.38
N LEU A 113 -4.85 -1.45 2.80
CA LEU A 113 -5.57 -2.46 2.00
C LEU A 113 -7.09 -2.25 2.04
N GLY A 114 -7.62 -1.87 3.20
CA GLY A 114 -9.03 -1.46 3.32
C GLY A 114 -9.32 -0.19 2.53
N GLU A 115 -8.43 0.81 2.63
CA GLU A 115 -8.55 2.06 1.86
C GLU A 115 -8.48 1.83 0.34
N LEU A 116 -7.70 0.84 -0.11
CA LEU A 116 -7.68 0.44 -1.52
C LEU A 116 -9.05 -0.08 -1.99
N PHE A 117 -9.68 -0.96 -1.22
CA PHE A 117 -11.03 -1.47 -1.52
C PHE A 117 -12.07 -0.35 -1.52
N ASP A 118 -12.05 0.52 -0.51
CA ASP A 118 -13.03 1.59 -0.35
C ASP A 118 -12.91 2.62 -1.48
N ARG A 119 -11.69 3.04 -1.84
CA ARG A 119 -11.46 3.94 -2.96
C ARG A 119 -11.93 3.34 -4.29
N GLN A 120 -11.54 2.10 -4.59
CA GLN A 120 -11.96 1.43 -5.82
C GLN A 120 -13.48 1.24 -5.89
N SER A 121 -14.11 0.93 -4.75
CA SER A 121 -15.58 0.84 -4.66
C SER A 121 -16.27 2.15 -5.01
N HIS A 122 -15.73 3.26 -4.50
CA HIS A 122 -16.26 4.58 -4.78
C HIS A 122 -16.10 4.95 -6.26
N GLU A 123 -14.91 4.76 -6.82
CA GLU A 123 -14.62 5.01 -8.24
C GLU A 123 -15.54 4.19 -9.15
N SER A 124 -15.71 2.90 -8.87
CA SER A 124 -16.60 2.03 -9.63
C SER A 124 -18.07 2.44 -9.50
N PHE A 125 -18.53 2.84 -8.31
CA PHE A 125 -19.89 3.32 -8.12
C PHE A 125 -20.18 4.56 -8.98
N MET A 126 -19.26 5.54 -8.97
CA MET A 126 -19.39 6.75 -9.78
C MET A 126 -19.36 6.42 -11.27
N ALA A 127 -18.40 5.60 -11.71
CA ALA A 127 -18.31 5.17 -13.11
C ALA A 127 -19.55 4.41 -13.58
N PHE A 128 -20.18 3.60 -12.71
CA PHE A 128 -21.40 2.88 -13.06
C PHE A 128 -22.58 3.83 -13.29
N ILE A 129 -22.70 4.90 -12.50
CA ILE A 129 -23.72 5.94 -12.67
C ILE A 129 -23.48 6.73 -13.96
N GLU A 130 -22.24 7.21 -14.17
CA GLU A 130 -21.87 8.01 -15.34
C GLU A 130 -22.12 7.26 -16.65
N ASN A 131 -21.80 5.97 -16.68
CA ASN A 131 -22.00 5.12 -17.85
C ASN A 131 -23.45 4.60 -17.99
N LYS A 132 -24.37 5.00 -17.10
CA LYS A 132 -25.76 4.50 -17.08
C LYS A 132 -25.81 2.96 -17.10
N GLY A 133 -24.95 2.33 -16.30
CA GLY A 133 -24.82 0.88 -16.24
C GLY A 133 -26.15 0.20 -15.90
N ARG A 134 -26.43 -0.92 -16.56
CA ARG A 134 -27.59 -1.75 -16.22
C ARG A 134 -27.20 -2.73 -15.13
N CYS A 135 -27.99 -2.78 -14.06
CA CYS A 135 -27.75 -3.75 -12.99
C CYS A 135 -27.77 -5.19 -13.53
N PRO A 136 -26.73 -6.00 -13.23
CA PRO A 136 -26.76 -7.42 -13.53
C PRO A 136 -27.85 -8.11 -12.71
N SER A 137 -28.25 -9.31 -13.13
CA SER A 137 -29.08 -10.16 -12.28
C SER A 137 -28.32 -10.53 -11.01
N MET A 138 -29.07 -10.88 -9.95
CA MET A 138 -28.47 -11.29 -8.68
C MET A 138 -27.60 -12.54 -8.82
N ALA A 139 -27.99 -13.48 -9.71
CA ALA A 139 -27.21 -14.68 -9.99
C ALA A 139 -25.88 -14.34 -10.69
N GLU A 140 -25.90 -13.45 -11.69
CA GLU A 140 -24.69 -13.01 -12.39
C GLU A 140 -23.74 -12.27 -11.45
N LEU A 141 -24.25 -11.35 -10.63
CA LEU A 141 -23.43 -10.62 -9.66
C LEU A 141 -22.83 -11.56 -8.62
N GLY A 142 -23.64 -12.48 -8.08
CA GLY A 142 -23.19 -13.50 -7.12
C GLY A 142 -22.06 -14.36 -7.68
N ALA A 143 -22.18 -14.83 -8.93
CA ALA A 143 -21.13 -15.62 -9.58
C ALA A 143 -19.83 -14.83 -9.81
N GLN A 144 -19.94 -13.54 -10.14
CA GLN A 144 -18.77 -12.65 -10.27
C GLN A 144 -18.07 -12.44 -8.92
N VAL A 145 -18.86 -12.24 -7.86
CA VAL A 145 -18.36 -12.09 -6.48
C VAL A 145 -17.68 -13.37 -6.00
N ASP A 146 -18.28 -14.54 -6.24
CA ASP A 146 -17.68 -15.84 -5.89
C ASP A 146 -16.32 -16.03 -6.54
N THR A 147 -16.22 -15.69 -7.83
CA THR A 147 -14.99 -15.79 -8.59
C THR A 147 -13.92 -14.84 -8.03
N ALA A 148 -14.29 -13.60 -7.72
CA ALA A 148 -13.37 -12.61 -7.16
C ALA A 148 -12.91 -12.98 -5.74
N ILE A 149 -13.80 -13.50 -4.90
CA ILE A 149 -13.44 -13.99 -3.55
C ILE A 149 -12.46 -15.14 -3.64
N LYS A 150 -12.72 -16.14 -4.50
CA LYS A 150 -11.77 -17.25 -4.72
C LYS A 150 -10.41 -16.75 -5.19
N GLN A 151 -10.38 -15.75 -6.06
CA GLN A 151 -9.11 -15.15 -6.50
C GLN A 151 -8.38 -14.48 -5.34
N LEU A 152 -9.08 -13.71 -4.51
CA LEU A 152 -8.52 -13.08 -3.31
C LEU A 152 -7.90 -14.14 -2.38
N GLU A 153 -8.64 -15.20 -2.10
CA GLU A 153 -8.19 -16.30 -1.24
C GLU A 153 -6.92 -16.97 -1.79
N ARG A 154 -6.81 -17.16 -3.11
CA ARG A 154 -5.62 -17.74 -3.73
C ARG A 154 -4.38 -16.85 -3.59
N VAL A 155 -4.50 -15.55 -3.82
CA VAL A 155 -3.33 -14.64 -3.81
C VAL A 155 -2.88 -14.25 -2.39
N TYR A 156 -3.74 -14.45 -1.40
CA TYR A 156 -3.46 -14.29 0.03
C TYR A 156 -3.36 -15.61 0.79
N ALA A 157 -3.30 -16.75 0.09
CA ALA A 157 -3.08 -18.05 0.70
C ALA A 157 -1.75 -18.03 1.46
N LYS A 158 -1.78 -18.53 2.70
CA LYS A 158 -0.62 -18.60 3.59
C LYS A 158 0.23 -19.82 3.30
#